data_AF-A0A8R7R0M3-F1
#
_entry.id   AF-A0A8R7R0M3-F1
#
_cell.length_a   1.000
_cell.length_b   1.000
_cell.length_c   1.000
_cell.angle_alpha   90.00
_cell.angle_beta   90.00
_cell.angle_gamma   90.00
#
_symmetry.space_group_name_H-M   'P 1'
#
loop_
_entity.id
_entity.type
_entity.pdbx_description
1 polymer ?
#
loop_
_entity_poly.entity_id
_entity_poly.type
_entity_poly.pdbx_seq_one_letter_code
_entity_poly.pdbx_strand_id
1 'polypeptide(L)'
;MPMMVLFQPHVLAGGRLYWQPIKLPGAGGNGKVNNMLVFDTMAESFQHLLSPVEGSCLEPFEMKDTLGLYDYHGSTADLWVLEDHESWAWSLKHRIKLQVMAFSLVPDIQGGVLLLSDKGESGSLWQYLQHVSGADGSISIRYEWSAYL
;
A
#
# COMPACT_ATOMS: atom_id res chain seq x y z
N MET A 1 14.10 9.19 -24.20
CA MET A 1 13.52 7.88 -23.80
C MET A 1 12.73 8.09 -22.52
N PRO A 2 11.51 7.54 -22.38
CA PRO A 2 10.33 8.35 -22.10
C PRO A 2 10.07 8.58 -20.61
N MET A 3 9.84 9.86 -20.29
CA MET A 3 9.27 10.40 -19.06
C MET A 3 7.76 10.13 -19.05
N MET A 4 7.34 8.86 -19.03
CA MET A 4 5.92 8.46 -19.08
C MET A 4 5.47 7.57 -17.92
N VAL A 5 6.38 7.22 -17.00
CA VAL A 5 6.08 6.26 -15.92
C VAL A 5 5.41 6.92 -14.70
N LEU A 6 5.49 8.25 -14.57
CA LEU A 6 5.02 8.98 -13.37
C LEU A 6 3.56 9.44 -13.39
N PHE A 7 2.85 9.29 -14.51
CA PHE A 7 1.47 9.79 -14.64
C PHE A 7 0.42 8.73 -14.91
N GLN A 8 0.78 7.44 -14.96
CA GLN A 8 -0.23 6.40 -15.02
C GLN A 8 -0.81 6.18 -13.61
N PRO A 9 -2.14 6.15 -13.46
CA PRO A 9 -2.75 5.80 -12.17
C PRO A 9 -2.32 4.39 -11.79
N HIS A 10 -1.97 4.22 -10.52
CA HIS A 10 -1.43 2.94 -10.03
C HIS A 10 -2.52 2.01 -9.54
N VAL A 11 -3.65 2.57 -9.08
CA VAL A 11 -4.74 1.81 -8.48
C VAL A 11 -6.08 2.35 -8.97
N LEU A 12 -6.98 1.46 -9.38
CA LEU A 12 -8.39 1.75 -9.60
C LEU A 12 -9.17 1.09 -8.46
N ALA A 13 -9.90 1.87 -7.67
CA ALA A 13 -10.75 1.34 -6.59
C ALA A 13 -12.00 2.20 -6.44
N GLY A 14 -13.16 1.59 -6.27
CA GLY A 14 -14.41 2.30 -6.00
C GLY A 14 -14.77 3.34 -7.08
N GLY A 15 -14.42 3.08 -8.35
CA GLY A 15 -14.63 4.02 -9.46
C GLY A 15 -13.68 5.24 -9.45
N ARG A 16 -12.58 5.18 -8.71
CA ARG A 16 -11.59 6.27 -8.63
C ARG A 16 -10.20 5.77 -8.96
N LEU A 17 -9.46 6.61 -9.68
CA LEU A 17 -8.06 6.35 -10.04
C LEU A 17 -7.15 7.06 -9.03
N TYR A 18 -6.20 6.34 -8.48
CA TYR A 18 -5.28 6.81 -7.45
C TYR A 18 -3.84 6.77 -7.96
N TRP A 19 -3.12 7.87 -7.74
CA TRP A 19 -1.69 7.98 -8.04
C TRP A 19 -0.86 7.79 -6.77
N GLN A 20 0.42 7.46 -6.96
CA GLN A 20 1.38 7.34 -5.87
C GLN A 20 1.40 8.64 -5.03
N PRO A 21 1.48 8.54 -3.69
CA PRO A 21 1.66 9.72 -2.85
C PRO A 21 2.94 10.45 -3.22
N ILE A 22 2.83 11.75 -3.46
CA ILE A 22 3.98 12.61 -3.75
C ILE A 22 4.22 13.48 -2.52
N LYS A 23 5.48 13.55 -2.09
CA LYS A 23 5.89 14.45 -1.03
C LYS A 23 5.89 15.88 -1.55
N LEU A 24 4.90 16.67 -1.14
CA LEU A 24 4.80 18.07 -1.53
C LEU A 24 5.45 18.97 -0.48
N PRO A 25 6.10 20.09 -0.87
CA PRO A 25 6.48 21.13 0.06
C PRO A 25 5.20 21.70 0.69
N GLY A 26 5.07 21.60 2.01
CA GLY A 26 3.89 22.11 2.71
C GLY A 26 3.70 23.62 2.47
N ALA A 27 2.50 24.01 2.04
CA ALA A 27 2.09 25.41 1.95
C ALA A 27 1.90 25.99 3.35
N GLY A 28 3.01 26.23 4.06
CA GLY A 28 2.98 26.72 5.44
C GLY A 28 3.97 26.02 6.37
N GLY A 29 5.26 26.13 6.05
CA GLY A 29 6.35 26.19 7.04
C GLY A 29 6.68 24.98 7.92
N ASN A 30 5.85 23.94 8.09
CA ASN A 30 6.20 22.90 9.06
C ASN A 30 5.64 21.47 8.87
N GLY A 31 5.17 21.08 7.69
CA GLY A 31 4.78 19.68 7.46
C GLY A 31 4.84 19.31 5.99
N LYS A 32 5.69 18.36 5.62
CA LYS A 32 5.76 17.83 4.26
C LYS A 32 4.76 16.69 4.14
N VAL A 33 3.47 16.98 4.00
CA VAL A 33 2.46 15.93 3.85
C VAL A 33 2.60 15.22 2.49
N ASN A 34 2.47 13.89 2.50
CA ASN A 34 2.34 13.12 1.27
C ASN A 34 0.91 13.30 0.75
N ASN A 35 0.77 13.72 -0.49
CA ASN A 35 -0.53 13.97 -1.12
C ASN A 35 -0.69 13.05 -2.33
N MET A 36 -1.85 12.44 -2.47
CA MET A 36 -2.23 11.63 -3.62
C MET A 36 -3.15 12.44 -4.53
N LEU A 37 -2.90 12.37 -5.83
CA LEU A 37 -3.88 12.81 -6.80
C LEU A 37 -4.92 11.70 -6.96
N VAL A 38 -6.19 12.08 -7.00
CA VAL A 38 -7.32 11.18 -7.23
C VAL A 38 -8.15 11.72 -8.38
N PHE A 39 -8.55 10.85 -9.30
CA PHE A 39 -9.53 11.17 -10.33
C PHE A 39 -10.80 10.39 -10.07
N ASP A 40 -11.88 11.11 -9.79
CA ASP A 40 -13.21 10.53 -9.67
C ASP A 40 -13.80 10.35 -11.07
N THR A 41 -13.99 9.10 -11.48
CA THR A 41 -14.47 8.80 -12.84
C THR A 41 -15.96 9.10 -13.01
N MET A 42 -16.74 9.14 -11.93
CA MET A 42 -18.17 9.44 -11.98
C MET A 42 -18.42 10.94 -12.02
N ALA A 43 -17.68 11.70 -11.19
CA ALA A 43 -17.75 13.16 -11.17
C ALA A 43 -16.85 13.83 -12.22
N GLU A 44 -16.06 13.05 -12.97
CA GLU A 44 -15.09 13.51 -13.97
C GLU A 44 -14.17 14.63 -13.45
N SER A 45 -13.69 14.49 -12.21
CA SER A 45 -12.96 15.56 -11.50
C SER A 45 -11.73 15.07 -10.76
N PHE A 46 -10.75 15.96 -10.63
CA PHE A 46 -9.53 15.72 -9.85
C PHE A 46 -9.68 16.23 -8.42
N GLN A 47 -9.21 15.44 -7.48
CA GLN A 47 -9.22 15.74 -6.05
C GLN A 47 -7.85 15.41 -5.44
N HIS A 48 -7.57 16.03 -4.30
CA HIS A 48 -6.38 15.75 -3.51
C HIS A 48 -6.75 14.93 -2.28
N LEU A 49 -6.07 13.81 -2.09
CA LEU A 49 -6.22 12.95 -0.93
C LEU A 49 -4.95 13.00 -0.09
N LEU A 50 -5.08 13.47 1.15
CA LEU A 50 -3.98 13.44 2.09
C LEU A 50 -3.69 11.99 2.50
N SER A 51 -2.42 11.61 2.45
CA SER A 51 -1.94 10.38 3.05
C SER A 51 -2.19 10.41 4.57
N PRO A 52 -2.55 9.28 5.20
CA PRO A 52 -2.70 9.21 6.65
C PRO A 52 -1.39 9.44 7.40
N VAL A 53 -0.26 9.26 6.72
CA VAL A 53 1.10 9.26 7.30
C VAL A 53 2.12 9.93 6.39
N GLU A 54 3.17 10.47 7.01
CA GLU A 54 4.35 11.02 6.33
C GLU A 54 5.43 9.94 6.11
N GLY A 55 5.05 8.83 5.48
CA GLY A 55 5.95 7.72 5.14
C GLY A 55 6.92 8.07 4.00
N SER A 56 8.10 7.44 3.98
CA SER A 56 9.06 7.55 2.87
C SER A 56 8.88 6.46 1.82
N CYS A 57 8.20 5.37 2.17
CA CYS A 57 7.94 4.23 1.31
C CYS A 57 6.46 3.89 1.44
N LEU A 58 5.66 4.57 0.62
CA LEU A 58 4.22 4.42 0.57
C LEU A 58 3.81 3.66 -0.68
N GLU A 59 2.96 2.64 -0.54
CA GLU A 59 2.48 1.85 -1.66
C GLU A 59 0.95 1.71 -1.62
N PRO A 60 0.21 2.40 -2.50
CA PRO A 60 -1.23 2.22 -2.63
C PRO A 60 -1.55 0.91 -3.34
N PHE A 61 -2.67 0.28 -2.96
CA PHE A 61 -3.17 -0.93 -3.60
C PHE A 61 -4.70 -1.00 -3.52
N GLU A 62 -5.31 -1.83 -4.37
CA GLU A 62 -6.75 -2.07 -4.35
C GLU A 62 -7.11 -3.09 -3.26
N MET A 63 -8.11 -2.76 -2.43
CA MET A 63 -8.61 -3.62 -1.36
C MET A 63 -10.13 -3.65 -1.40
N LYS A 64 -10.73 -4.71 -1.95
CA LYS A 64 -12.21 -4.92 -2.00
C LYS A 64 -12.98 -3.64 -2.36
N ASP A 65 -12.69 -3.07 -3.53
CA ASP A 65 -13.28 -1.83 -4.04
C ASP A 65 -12.95 -0.55 -3.24
N THR A 66 -12.07 -0.60 -2.24
CA THR A 66 -11.48 0.59 -1.60
C THR A 66 -9.96 0.67 -1.79
N LEU A 67 -9.37 1.79 -1.39
CA LEU A 67 -7.95 2.05 -1.42
C LEU A 67 -7.29 1.60 -0.11
N GLY A 68 -6.29 0.73 -0.24
CA GLY A 68 -5.31 0.44 0.81
C GLY A 68 -4.01 1.20 0.59
N LEU A 69 -3.26 1.43 1.66
CA LEU A 69 -1.94 2.05 1.63
C LEU A 69 -1.01 1.37 2.64
N TYR A 70 0.14 0.90 2.15
CA TYR A 70 1.22 0.44 3.02
C TYR A 70 2.20 1.56 3.32
N ASP A 71 2.60 1.68 4.60
CA ASP A 71 3.73 2.52 5.03
C ASP A 71 4.84 1.64 5.58
N TYR A 72 5.95 1.56 4.85
CA TYR A 72 7.06 0.70 5.18
C TYR A 72 8.13 1.41 6.01
N HIS A 73 8.52 0.77 7.11
CA HIS A 73 9.51 1.25 8.08
C HIS A 73 10.64 0.24 8.34
N GLY A 74 11.05 -0.51 7.30
CA GLY A 74 12.18 -1.45 7.39
C GLY A 74 11.80 -2.79 8.01
N SER A 75 11.55 -2.83 9.31
CA SER A 75 11.17 -4.07 10.01
C SER A 75 9.67 -4.19 10.28
N THR A 76 8.90 -3.20 9.86
CA THR A 76 7.45 -3.16 10.01
C THR A 76 6.80 -2.50 8.80
N ALA A 77 5.58 -2.88 8.52
CA ALA A 77 4.70 -2.18 7.59
C ALA A 77 3.35 -1.92 8.26
N ASP A 78 2.88 -0.68 8.18
CA ASP A 78 1.55 -0.30 8.63
C ASP A 78 0.57 -0.36 7.46
N LEU A 79 -0.54 -1.05 7.67
CA LEU A 79 -1.62 -1.16 6.70
C LEU A 79 -2.73 -0.16 7.02
N TRP A 80 -2.90 0.82 6.15
CA TRP A 80 -3.97 1.81 6.20
C TRP A 80 -5.04 1.48 5.15
N VAL A 81 -6.29 1.72 5.49
CA VAL A 81 -7.43 1.53 4.58
C VAL A 81 -8.28 2.79 4.59
N LEU A 82 -8.69 3.24 3.41
CA LEU A 82 -9.65 4.32 3.23
C LEU A 82 -11.05 3.77 3.54
N GLU A 83 -11.61 4.08 4.71
CA GLU A 83 -12.91 3.54 5.12
C GLU A 83 -14.08 4.35 4.57
N ASP A 84 -13.90 5.68 4.52
CA ASP A 84 -14.92 6.61 4.06
C ASP A 84 -14.35 7.43 2.89
N HIS A 85 -14.92 7.21 1.71
CA HIS A 85 -14.53 7.90 0.48
C HIS A 85 -15.06 9.33 0.40
N GLU A 86 -16.11 9.68 1.16
CA GLU A 86 -16.68 11.03 1.18
C GLU A 86 -15.90 11.92 2.16
N SER A 87 -15.56 11.37 3.33
CA SER A 87 -14.79 12.11 4.34
C SER A 87 -13.28 11.96 4.20
N TRP A 88 -12.81 11.16 3.26
CA TRP A 88 -11.40 10.79 3.08
C TRP A 88 -10.76 10.22 4.36
N ALA A 89 -11.53 9.48 5.17
CA ALA A 89 -11.07 8.97 6.45
C ALA A 89 -10.29 7.66 6.30
N TRP A 90 -9.06 7.68 6.82
CA TRP A 90 -8.18 6.53 6.89
C TRP A 90 -8.22 5.86 8.26
N SER A 91 -8.11 4.54 8.27
CA SER A 91 -7.97 3.74 9.50
C SER A 91 -6.78 2.81 9.40
N LEU A 92 -5.94 2.81 10.46
CA LEU A 92 -4.86 1.82 10.62
C LEU A 92 -5.49 0.48 10.99
N LYS A 93 -5.41 -0.50 10.09
CA LYS A 93 -5.95 -1.83 10.34
C LYS A 93 -4.96 -2.71 11.09
N HIS A 94 -3.71 -2.78 10.60
CA HIS A 94 -2.71 -3.68 11.15
C HIS A 94 -1.31 -3.10 11.07
N ARG A 95 -0.48 -3.47 12.05
CA ARG A 95 0.97 -3.31 12.00
C ARG A 95 1.62 -4.67 11.80
N ILE A 96 2.20 -4.87 10.64
CA ILE A 96 2.85 -6.12 10.24
C ILE A 96 4.31 -6.03 10.65
N LYS A 97 4.82 -7.05 11.36
CA LYS A 97 6.25 -7.20 11.59
C LYS A 97 6.88 -7.97 10.44
N LEU A 98 7.80 -7.32 9.74
CA LEU A 98 8.57 -7.88 8.65
C LEU A 98 9.91 -8.37 9.22
N GLN A 99 10.06 -9.69 9.38
CA GLN A 99 11.31 -10.31 9.84
C GLN A 99 12.31 -10.53 8.68
N VAL A 100 12.25 -9.69 7.64
CA VAL A 100 12.79 -9.98 6.30
C VAL A 100 13.43 -8.75 5.66
N MET A 101 14.28 -8.95 4.66
CA MET A 101 15.05 -7.88 4.03
C MET A 101 14.33 -7.28 2.82
N ALA A 102 13.49 -8.07 2.16
CA ALA A 102 12.61 -7.68 1.07
C ALA A 102 11.24 -8.35 1.20
N PHE A 103 10.21 -7.67 0.71
CA PHE A 103 8.88 -8.25 0.58
C PHE A 103 8.22 -7.78 -0.72
N SER A 104 7.20 -8.52 -1.16
CA SER A 104 6.36 -8.14 -2.28
C SER A 104 4.90 -8.27 -1.87
N LEU A 105 4.11 -7.27 -2.23
CA LEU A 105 2.68 -7.25 -2.00
C LEU A 105 2.02 -7.73 -3.29
N VAL A 106 1.41 -8.91 -3.24
CA VAL A 106 0.67 -9.45 -4.38
C VAL A 106 -0.81 -9.31 -4.08
N PRO A 107 -1.57 -8.50 -4.83
CA PRO A 107 -3.01 -8.40 -4.63
C PRO A 107 -3.66 -9.77 -4.87
N ASP A 108 -4.54 -10.17 -3.97
CA ASP A 108 -5.36 -11.36 -4.11
C ASP A 108 -6.63 -11.04 -4.91
N ILE A 109 -7.14 -12.03 -5.64
CA ILE A 109 -8.36 -11.94 -6.46
C ILE A 109 -9.63 -11.66 -5.62
N GLN A 110 -9.57 -11.82 -4.30
CA GLN A 110 -10.66 -11.45 -3.37
C GLN A 110 -10.41 -10.10 -2.68
N GLY A 111 -9.47 -9.30 -3.18
CA GLY A 111 -9.13 -7.98 -2.64
C GLY A 111 -8.27 -8.02 -1.37
N GLY A 112 -7.69 -9.17 -1.03
CA GLY A 112 -6.65 -9.29 -0.03
C GLY A 112 -5.26 -8.95 -0.57
N VAL A 113 -4.23 -9.09 0.27
CA VAL A 113 -2.84 -8.96 -0.16
C VAL A 113 -2.04 -10.13 0.37
N LEU A 114 -1.30 -10.77 -0.52
CA LEU A 114 -0.30 -11.77 -0.18
C LEU A 114 1.04 -11.05 0.00
N LEU A 115 1.52 -11.05 1.23
CA LEU A 115 2.83 -10.54 1.59
C LEU A 115 3.86 -11.67 1.42
N LEU A 116 4.65 -11.61 0.35
CA LEU A 116 5.81 -12.48 0.16
C LEU A 116 7.01 -11.85 0.87
N SER A 117 7.78 -12.60 1.65
CA SER A 117 8.91 -12.06 2.42
C SER A 117 10.08 -13.04 2.49
N ASP A 118 11.33 -12.56 2.45
CA ASP A 118 12.54 -13.40 2.44
C ASP A 118 13.37 -13.38 3.74
N LYS A 119 13.68 -14.56 4.28
CA LYS A 119 14.62 -14.68 5.39
C LYS A 119 15.91 -15.34 4.91
N GLY A 120 16.97 -14.55 4.86
CA GLY A 120 18.32 -15.02 4.60
C GLY A 120 18.96 -15.55 5.88
N GLU A 121 19.09 -16.87 6.00
CA GLU A 121 20.07 -17.50 6.89
C GLU A 121 21.06 -18.27 6.00
N SER A 122 22.35 -18.21 6.34
CA SER A 122 23.49 -18.63 5.52
C SER A 122 23.24 -19.94 4.74
N GLY A 123 23.05 -19.84 3.42
CA GLY A 123 22.94 -20.97 2.49
C GLY A 123 21.53 -21.42 2.12
N SER A 124 20.46 -20.82 2.64
CA SER A 124 19.07 -21.12 2.24
C SER A 124 18.19 -19.87 2.29
N LEU A 125 17.43 -19.60 1.22
CA LEU A 125 16.46 -18.50 1.18
C LEU A 125 15.10 -19.05 1.63
N TRP A 126 14.61 -18.65 2.80
CA TRP A 126 13.25 -18.98 3.21
C TRP A 126 12.29 -17.90 2.72
N GLN A 127 11.18 -18.30 2.10
CA GLN A 127 10.13 -17.41 1.67
C GLN A 127 8.87 -17.65 2.51
N TYR A 128 8.24 -16.57 2.97
CA TYR A 128 6.95 -16.61 3.65
C TYR A 128 5.91 -15.86 2.86
N LEU A 129 4.72 -16.45 2.73
CA LEU A 129 3.54 -15.79 2.18
C LEU A 129 2.51 -15.61 3.29
N GLN A 130 2.17 -14.37 3.62
CA GLN A 130 1.09 -14.08 4.56
C GLN A 130 -0.11 -13.53 3.80
N HIS A 131 -1.28 -14.14 3.98
CA HIS A 131 -2.51 -13.61 3.42
C HIS A 131 -3.17 -12.62 4.38
N VAL A 132 -3.19 -11.36 3.94
CA VAL A 132 -3.91 -10.24 4.56
C VAL A 132 -5.30 -10.17 3.93
N SER A 133 -6.33 -10.40 4.75
CA SER A 133 -7.73 -10.35 4.35
C SER A 133 -8.11 -8.95 3.87
N GLY A 134 -8.69 -8.86 2.67
CA GLY A 134 -9.27 -7.62 2.17
C GLY A 134 -10.50 -7.13 2.93
N ALA A 135 -11.08 -7.94 3.83
CA ALA A 135 -12.30 -7.58 4.57
C ALA A 135 -12.01 -6.64 5.75
N ASP A 136 -10.96 -6.96 6.48
CA ASP A 136 -10.66 -6.41 7.82
C ASP A 136 -9.16 -6.22 8.03
N GLY A 137 -8.35 -6.50 7.01
CA GLY A 137 -6.89 -6.51 7.05
C GLY A 137 -6.31 -7.67 7.87
N SER A 138 -7.12 -8.60 8.39
CA SER A 138 -6.61 -9.64 9.28
C SER A 138 -5.65 -10.58 8.57
N ILE A 139 -4.61 -11.03 9.28
CA ILE A 139 -3.69 -12.04 8.76
C ILE A 139 -4.31 -13.40 9.02
N SER A 140 -4.63 -14.13 7.94
CA SER A 140 -5.41 -15.36 8.03
C SER A 140 -4.55 -16.62 7.91
N ILE A 141 -3.55 -16.61 7.02
CA ILE A 141 -2.73 -17.79 6.72
C ILE A 141 -1.28 -17.39 6.45
N ARG A 142 -0.33 -18.16 7.01
CA ARG A 142 1.11 -18.06 6.73
C ARG A 142 1.57 -19.34 6.06
N TYR A 143 2.08 -19.23 4.84
CA TYR A 143 2.78 -20.30 4.12
C TYR A 143 4.28 -20.06 4.22
N GLU A 144 5.06 -21.14 4.29
CA GLU A 144 6.52 -21.13 4.37
C GLU A 144 7.09 -22.17 3.42
N TRP A 145 8.11 -21.78 2.64
CA TRP A 145 8.87 -22.73 1.81
C TRP A 145 10.32 -22.29 1.67
N SER A 146 11.19 -23.25 1.41
CA SER A 146 12.60 -23.01 1.08
C SER A 146 12.75 -22.82 -0.43
N ALA A 147 13.41 -21.74 -0.85
CA ALA A 147 13.91 -21.55 -2.19
C ALA A 147 15.41 -21.87 -2.22
N TYR A 148 15.82 -22.78 -3.10
CA TYR A 148 17.21 -23.02 -3.42
C TYR A 148 17.60 -22.07 -4.56
N LEU A 149 18.68 -21.29 -4.37
CA LEU A 149 19.32 -20.50 -5.43
C LEU A 149 20.29 -21.36 -6.23
#